data_AF-A0A9R0HWJ7-F1
#
_entry.id   AF-A0A9R0HWJ7-F1
#
_cell.length_a   1.000
_cell.length_b   1.000
_cell.length_c   1.000
_cell.angle_alpha   90.00
_cell.angle_beta   90.00
_cell.angle_gamma   90.00
#
_symmetry.space_group_name_H-M   'P 1'
#
loop_
_entity.id
_entity.type
_entity.pdbx_description
1 polymer ?
#
loop_
_entity_poly.entity_id
_entity_poly.type
_entity_poly.pdbx_seq_one_letter_code
_entity_poly.pdbx_strand_id
1 'polypeptide(L)'
;MSSIKSPPPWEILDLVSHHLDPKTLAIASCVSKTWYTCFSSDHLWDPLCAAAFPSLVTTLSSVAASLPRFRLYGLGHSAALRRQRKPRKPRLSLDCLMFIFSIRLPGGVVEVVKPCNDMHRDPHGMFRFDVEVAAEEREWTLEDLRKAKVTWMVAERDWKAVFTVAEESTGKLASGVEGFFSAELPSPGCCSGRMSSGLVADIRFGLKDQVEKFSKMSRIEKVSVGIMSILSWRYISLEDGLLYLDHFFRAGFD
;
A
#
# COMPACT_ATOMS: atom_id res chain seq x y z
N MET A 1 48.83 51.03 -17.39
CA MET A 1 49.28 49.67 -17.03
C MET A 1 48.17 49.02 -16.22
N SER A 2 47.38 48.15 -16.84
CA SER A 2 46.34 47.37 -16.15
C SER A 2 47.02 46.25 -15.36
N SER A 3 46.94 46.29 -14.04
CA SER A 3 47.38 45.20 -13.16
C SER A 3 46.62 43.93 -13.53
N ILE A 4 47.34 42.95 -14.07
CA ILE A 4 46.81 41.60 -14.31
C ILE A 4 46.63 40.97 -12.93
N LYS A 5 45.41 41.01 -12.41
CA LYS A 5 45.05 40.29 -11.18
C LYS A 5 45.08 38.80 -11.52
N SER A 6 46.09 38.09 -11.03
CA SER A 6 46.12 36.63 -11.07
C SER A 6 44.85 36.10 -10.39
N PRO A 7 44.13 35.14 -11.01
CA PRO A 7 42.99 34.53 -10.34
C PRO A 7 43.45 33.92 -9.01
N PRO A 8 42.60 33.94 -7.97
CA PRO A 8 42.92 33.29 -6.71
C PRO A 8 43.29 31.82 -6.95
N PRO A 9 44.29 31.28 -6.23
CA PRO A 9 44.65 29.86 -6.29
C PRO A 9 43.42 28.98 -6.05
N TRP A 10 43.32 27.85 -6.76
CA TRP A 10 42.16 26.94 -6.67
C TRP A 10 42.02 26.32 -5.27
N GLU A 11 43.11 26.28 -4.51
CA GLU A 11 43.21 25.84 -3.12
C GLU A 11 42.32 26.67 -2.19
N ILE A 12 42.01 27.94 -2.55
CA ILE A 12 41.07 28.77 -1.80
C ILE A 12 39.65 28.20 -1.86
N LEU A 13 39.29 27.49 -2.93
CA LEU A 13 37.97 26.85 -3.05
C LEU A 13 37.80 25.74 -1.99
N ASP A 14 38.87 25.03 -1.62
CA ASP A 14 38.83 24.01 -0.58
C ASP A 14 38.71 24.61 0.83
N LEU A 15 39.27 25.80 1.06
CA LEU A 15 39.05 26.51 2.33
C LEU A 15 37.61 27.00 2.47
N VAL A 16 37.05 27.55 1.39
CA VAL A 16 35.66 28.05 1.39
C VAL A 16 34.66 26.90 1.52
N SER A 17 34.95 25.74 0.94
CA SER A 17 34.04 24.59 0.92
C SER A 17 33.60 24.12 2.32
N HIS A 18 34.48 24.21 3.32
CA HIS A 18 34.20 23.81 4.70
C HIS A 18 33.15 24.69 5.40
N HIS A 19 32.86 25.88 4.84
CA HIS A 19 31.87 26.81 5.37
C HIS A 19 30.53 26.77 4.62
N LEU A 20 30.42 25.96 3.56
CA LEU A 20 29.22 25.86 2.74
C LEU A 20 28.32 24.74 3.23
N ASP A 21 27.00 24.99 3.18
CA ASP A 21 26.03 23.94 3.43
C ASP A 21 25.96 22.94 2.26
N PRO A 22 25.46 21.72 2.49
CA PRO A 22 25.41 20.65 1.48
C PRO A 22 24.67 21.05 0.18
N LYS A 23 23.64 21.89 0.27
CA LYS A 23 22.90 22.34 -0.93
C LYS A 23 23.76 23.32 -1.72
N THR A 24 24.43 24.25 -1.06
CA THR A 24 25.33 25.20 -1.71
C THR A 24 26.54 24.51 -2.34
N LEU A 25 27.13 23.50 -1.68
CA LEU A 25 28.19 22.65 -2.25
C LEU A 25 27.74 21.95 -3.54
N ALA A 26 26.54 21.35 -3.53
CA ALA A 26 25.98 20.69 -4.71
C ALA A 26 25.79 21.67 -5.87
N ILE A 27 25.27 22.88 -5.61
CA ILE A 27 25.10 23.91 -6.64
C ILE A 27 26.46 24.38 -7.17
N ALA A 28 27.44 24.63 -6.30
CA ALA A 28 28.78 25.05 -6.67
C ALA A 28 29.50 23.99 -7.54
N SER A 29 29.31 22.71 -7.26
CA SER A 29 29.90 21.62 -8.08
C SER A 29 29.49 21.67 -9.57
N CYS A 30 28.40 22.36 -9.91
CA CYS A 30 27.90 22.46 -11.28
C CYS A 30 28.50 23.62 -12.09
N VAL A 31 29.34 24.48 -11.49
CA VAL A 31 29.86 25.70 -12.12
C VAL A 31 30.95 25.42 -13.17
N SER A 32 31.85 24.47 -12.88
CA SER A 32 32.95 24.08 -13.77
C SER A 32 33.51 22.72 -13.39
N LYS A 33 34.34 22.10 -14.25
CA LYS A 33 35.04 20.84 -13.92
C LYS A 33 35.93 20.98 -12.67
N THR A 34 36.62 22.11 -12.53
CA THR A 34 37.47 22.39 -11.36
C THR A 34 36.64 22.46 -10.08
N TRP A 35 35.52 23.19 -10.12
CA TRP A 35 34.60 23.31 -8.99
C TRP A 35 33.96 21.97 -8.64
N TYR A 36 33.62 21.17 -9.64
CA TYR A 36 33.13 19.81 -9.45
C TYR A 36 34.14 18.96 -8.66
N THR A 37 35.41 18.94 -9.06
CA THR A 37 36.45 18.18 -8.37
C THR A 37 36.65 18.66 -6.93
N CYS A 38 36.76 19.97 -6.70
CA CYS A 38 36.92 20.53 -5.36
C CYS A 38 35.71 20.23 -4.46
N PHE A 39 34.50 20.61 -4.90
CA PHE A 39 33.30 20.53 -4.06
C PHE A 39 32.65 19.15 -4.00
N SER A 40 33.10 18.17 -4.78
CA SER A 40 32.64 16.77 -4.69
C SER A 40 33.63 15.86 -3.95
N SER A 41 34.70 16.42 -3.39
CA SER A 41 35.75 15.66 -2.70
C SER A 41 35.24 15.01 -1.41
N ASP A 42 35.60 13.75 -1.18
CA ASP A 42 35.00 12.92 -0.11
C ASP A 42 35.25 13.49 1.30
N HIS A 43 36.38 14.14 1.56
CA HIS A 43 36.70 14.73 2.88
C HIS A 43 35.69 15.80 3.31
N LEU A 44 35.04 16.48 2.36
CA LEU A 44 33.99 17.45 2.63
C LEU A 44 32.67 16.78 2.97
N TRP A 45 32.34 15.68 2.29
CA TRP A 45 31.04 15.02 2.38
C TRP A 45 30.97 13.94 3.45
N ASP A 46 32.10 13.34 3.85
CA ASP A 46 32.18 12.37 4.94
C ASP A 46 31.56 12.88 6.25
N PRO A 47 31.99 14.04 6.83
CA PRO A 47 31.40 14.55 8.06
C PRO A 47 29.91 14.92 7.90
N LEU A 48 29.53 15.44 6.73
CA LEU A 48 28.14 15.79 6.41
C LEU A 48 27.24 14.54 6.33
N CYS A 49 27.74 13.46 5.73
CA CYS A 49 27.04 12.17 5.65
C CYS A 49 26.89 11.54 7.04
N ALA A 50 27.98 11.52 7.83
CA ALA A 50 27.96 10.97 9.17
C ALA A 50 26.99 11.71 10.10
N ALA A 51 26.92 13.05 9.98
CA ALA A 51 26.00 13.87 10.76
C ALA A 51 24.53 13.68 10.35
N ALA A 52 24.23 13.67 9.04
CA ALA A 52 22.85 13.65 8.55
C ALA A 52 22.26 12.23 8.42
N PHE A 53 23.09 11.24 8.06
CA PHE A 53 22.65 9.88 7.73
C PHE A 53 23.59 8.81 8.34
N PRO A 54 23.76 8.77 9.67
CA PRO A 54 24.73 7.88 10.34
C PRO A 54 24.48 6.40 10.06
N SER A 55 23.21 5.98 9.97
CA SER A 55 22.82 4.60 9.65
C SER A 55 23.26 4.19 8.24
N LEU A 56 23.30 5.13 7.29
CA LEU A 56 23.62 4.87 5.90
C LEU A 56 25.14 4.71 5.71
N VAL A 57 25.94 5.45 6.49
CA VAL A 57 27.40 5.30 6.54
C VAL A 57 27.81 3.99 7.24
N THR A 58 27.16 3.64 8.34
CA THR A 58 27.50 2.45 9.14
C THR A 58 27.00 1.14 8.53
N THR A 59 25.73 1.08 8.12
CA THR A 59 25.08 -0.15 7.60
C THR A 59 25.58 -0.54 6.22
N LEU A 60 25.92 0.44 5.38
CA LEU A 60 26.42 0.18 4.02
C LEU A 60 27.93 0.32 3.93
N SER A 61 28.69 0.35 5.02
CA SER A 61 30.13 0.61 5.00
C SER A 61 30.92 -0.17 3.93
N SER A 62 30.58 -1.45 3.67
CA SER A 62 31.21 -2.25 2.61
C SER A 62 30.78 -1.87 1.18
N VAL A 63 29.50 -1.53 0.96
CA VAL A 63 28.96 -1.14 -0.36
C VAL A 63 29.24 0.35 -0.66
N ALA A 64 29.07 1.19 0.36
CA ALA A 64 29.35 2.61 0.36
C ALA A 64 30.84 2.91 0.20
N ALA A 65 31.75 2.00 0.56
CA ALA A 65 33.17 2.14 0.26
C ALA A 65 33.45 2.35 -1.24
N SER A 66 32.60 1.80 -2.12
CA SER A 66 32.73 1.94 -3.59
C SER A 66 32.07 3.21 -4.17
N LEU A 67 31.32 3.97 -3.37
CA LEU A 67 30.55 5.13 -3.84
C LEU A 67 31.15 6.45 -3.34
N PRO A 68 31.23 7.49 -4.19
CA PRO A 68 31.57 8.84 -3.74
C PRO A 68 30.59 9.34 -2.66
N ARG A 69 31.11 10.05 -1.66
CA ARG A 69 30.36 10.45 -0.46
C ARG A 69 29.25 11.44 -0.76
N PHE A 70 29.48 12.35 -1.70
CA PHE A 70 28.44 13.28 -2.15
C PHE A 70 27.22 12.56 -2.75
N ARG A 71 27.42 11.42 -3.45
CA ARG A 71 26.31 10.59 -3.96
C ARG A 71 25.57 9.89 -2.83
N LEU A 72 26.32 9.41 -1.84
CA LEU A 72 25.78 8.79 -0.65
C LEU A 72 24.89 9.77 0.14
N TYR A 73 25.36 11.01 0.31
CA TYR A 73 24.58 12.12 0.87
C TYR A 73 23.30 12.36 0.06
N GLY A 74 23.42 12.46 -1.27
CA GLY A 74 22.28 12.66 -2.16
C GLY A 74 21.23 11.56 -2.07
N LEU A 75 21.64 10.30 -1.91
CA LEU A 75 20.75 9.17 -1.70
C LEU A 75 20.01 9.27 -0.36
N GLY A 76 20.74 9.54 0.72
CA GLY A 76 20.16 9.75 2.05
C GLY A 76 19.17 10.91 2.06
N HIS A 77 19.54 12.04 1.46
CA HIS A 77 18.71 13.22 1.33
C HIS A 77 17.43 12.94 0.51
N SER A 78 17.57 12.27 -0.63
CA SER A 78 16.42 11.87 -1.46
C SER A 78 15.51 10.88 -0.75
N ALA A 79 16.06 9.93 0.02
CA ALA A 79 15.28 9.01 0.85
C ALA A 79 14.52 9.75 1.95
N ALA A 80 15.16 10.71 2.64
CA ALA A 80 14.52 11.54 3.66
C ALA A 80 13.37 12.38 3.08
N LEU A 81 13.59 13.04 1.94
CA LEU A 81 12.54 13.80 1.25
C LEU A 81 11.38 12.90 0.81
N ARG A 82 11.66 11.68 0.33
CA ARG A 82 10.61 10.72 -0.04
C ARG A 82 9.76 10.31 1.16
N ARG A 83 10.35 10.14 2.34
CA ARG A 83 9.59 9.84 3.57
C ARG A 83 8.67 10.99 4.01
N GLN A 84 9.03 12.23 3.68
CA GLN A 84 8.23 13.42 3.99
C GLN A 84 7.15 13.71 2.94
N ARG A 85 7.20 13.06 1.78
CA ARG A 85 6.16 13.24 0.76
C ARG A 85 4.86 12.66 1.30
N LYS A 86 3.84 13.51 1.38
CA LYS A 86 2.48 13.06 1.64
C LYS A 86 2.09 12.01 0.59
N PRO A 87 1.41 10.93 0.99
CA PRO A 87 0.81 10.01 0.04
C PRO A 87 0.00 10.79 -0.99
N ARG A 88 0.01 10.30 -2.23
CA ARG A 88 -0.88 10.87 -3.25
C ARG A 88 -2.32 10.66 -2.77
N LYS A 89 -3.21 11.62 -3.03
CA LYS A 89 -4.63 11.38 -2.84
C LYS A 89 -5.09 10.32 -3.84
N PRO A 90 -5.91 9.33 -3.42
CA PRO A 90 -6.53 8.42 -4.37
C PRO A 90 -7.39 9.22 -5.35
N ARG A 91 -7.25 8.87 -6.63
CA ARG A 91 -8.09 9.47 -7.68
C ARG A 91 -9.42 8.72 -7.82
N LEU A 92 -9.50 7.50 -7.28
CA LEU A 92 -10.70 6.69 -7.19
C LEU A 92 -11.61 7.21 -6.07
N SER A 93 -12.91 7.37 -6.36
CA SER A 93 -13.94 7.66 -5.35
C SER A 93 -14.81 6.42 -5.14
N LEU A 94 -15.34 6.24 -3.93
CA LEU A 94 -16.32 5.19 -3.63
C LEU A 94 -17.58 5.29 -4.49
N ASP A 95 -17.97 6.51 -4.89
CA ASP A 95 -19.15 6.73 -5.73
C ASP A 95 -19.03 5.99 -7.07
N CYS A 96 -17.80 5.76 -7.52
CA CYS A 96 -17.49 5.07 -8.77
C CYS A 96 -17.29 3.57 -8.59
N LEU A 97 -17.53 2.98 -7.41
CA LEU A 97 -17.26 1.57 -7.16
C LEU A 97 -18.52 0.73 -6.98
N MET A 98 -18.49 -0.46 -7.57
CA MET A 98 -19.45 -1.53 -7.40
C MET A 98 -18.77 -2.71 -6.73
N PHE A 99 -19.35 -3.21 -5.64
CA PHE A 99 -18.88 -4.41 -4.96
C PHE A 99 -19.75 -5.58 -5.40
N ILE A 100 -19.09 -6.67 -5.79
CA ILE A 100 -19.71 -7.87 -6.33
C ILE A 100 -19.24 -9.04 -5.48
N PHE A 101 -20.19 -9.74 -4.89
CA PHE A 101 -19.96 -10.94 -4.11
C PHE A 101 -20.68 -12.11 -4.75
N SER A 102 -19.98 -13.22 -4.90
CA SER A 102 -20.56 -14.50 -5.30
C SER A 102 -20.20 -15.52 -4.23
N ILE A 103 -21.21 -16.04 -3.55
CA ILE A 103 -21.09 -17.06 -2.51
C ILE A 103 -21.65 -18.36 -3.09
N ARG A 104 -20.75 -19.27 -3.46
CA ARG A 104 -21.12 -20.59 -3.98
C ARG A 104 -21.22 -21.58 -2.84
N LEU A 105 -22.39 -22.21 -2.71
CA LEU A 105 -22.71 -23.19 -1.68
C LEU A 105 -23.21 -24.48 -2.34
N PRO A 106 -23.20 -25.62 -1.61
CA PRO A 106 -23.96 -26.78 -2.04
C PRO A 106 -25.43 -26.39 -2.27
N GLY A 107 -25.95 -26.69 -3.46
CA GLY A 107 -27.35 -26.42 -3.81
C GLY A 107 -27.68 -25.01 -4.32
N GLY A 108 -26.70 -24.08 -4.41
CA GLY A 108 -26.99 -22.76 -5.00
C GLY A 108 -25.85 -21.75 -4.95
N VAL A 109 -26.14 -20.56 -5.49
CA VAL A 109 -25.26 -19.40 -5.47
C VAL A 109 -26.06 -18.20 -4.97
N VAL A 110 -25.46 -17.44 -4.05
CA VAL A 110 -25.94 -16.13 -3.62
C VAL A 110 -25.06 -15.07 -4.24
N GLU A 111 -25.64 -14.20 -5.06
CA GLU A 111 -24.94 -13.08 -5.68
C GLU A 111 -25.43 -11.75 -5.10
N VAL A 112 -24.49 -10.90 -4.73
CA VAL A 112 -24.79 -9.56 -4.20
C VAL A 112 -23.98 -8.56 -5.02
N VAL A 113 -24.67 -7.68 -5.73
CA VAL A 113 -24.06 -6.57 -6.47
C VAL A 113 -24.60 -5.26 -5.89
N LYS A 114 -23.71 -4.43 -5.34
CA LYS A 114 -24.10 -3.17 -4.71
C LYS A 114 -23.12 -2.04 -5.03
N PRO A 115 -23.62 -0.83 -5.34
CA PRO A 115 -22.80 0.37 -5.28
C PRO A 115 -22.21 0.55 -3.88
N CYS A 116 -20.96 0.97 -3.80
CA CYS A 116 -20.27 1.14 -2.52
C CYS A 116 -20.93 2.23 -1.64
N ASN A 117 -21.63 3.18 -2.25
CA ASN A 117 -22.41 4.20 -1.53
C ASN A 117 -23.64 3.66 -0.81
N ASP A 118 -24.17 2.52 -1.25
CA ASP A 118 -25.35 1.90 -0.66
C ASP A 118 -24.97 0.92 0.46
N MET A 119 -23.67 0.76 0.73
CA MET A 119 -23.15 -0.08 1.79
C MET A 119 -22.95 0.72 3.08
N HIS A 120 -23.20 0.08 4.23
CA HIS A 120 -22.95 0.68 5.53
C HIS A 120 -21.45 0.77 5.77
N ARG A 121 -20.95 1.98 6.01
CA ARG A 121 -19.53 2.26 6.20
C ARG A 121 -19.13 2.17 7.65
N ASP A 122 -17.87 1.83 7.88
CA ASP A 122 -17.28 1.92 9.20
C ASP A 122 -17.25 3.38 9.70
N PRO A 123 -17.77 3.67 10.90
CA PRO A 123 -17.87 5.03 11.42
C PRO A 123 -16.51 5.67 11.74
N HIS A 124 -15.43 4.88 11.80
CA HIS A 124 -14.07 5.35 12.05
C HIS A 124 -13.26 5.57 10.76
N GLY A 125 -13.89 5.47 9.59
CA GLY A 125 -13.24 5.73 8.30
C GLY A 125 -12.30 4.62 7.86
N MET A 126 -12.52 3.39 8.33
CA MET A 126 -11.78 2.21 7.88
C MET A 126 -12.34 1.70 6.55
N PHE A 127 -11.51 1.01 5.77
CA PHE A 127 -11.94 0.29 4.56
C PHE A 127 -12.67 -0.99 4.97
N ARG A 128 -13.89 -0.81 5.47
CA ARG A 128 -14.80 -1.87 5.90
C ARG A 128 -16.24 -1.47 5.60
N PHE A 129 -16.98 -2.42 5.05
CA PHE A 129 -18.32 -2.22 4.54
C PHE A 129 -19.22 -3.38 4.90
N ASP A 130 -20.45 -3.05 5.23
CA ASP A 130 -21.47 -4.00 5.62
C ASP A 130 -22.64 -3.88 4.62
N VAL A 131 -23.08 -5.01 4.07
CA VAL A 131 -24.20 -5.09 3.14
C VAL A 131 -25.23 -6.11 3.65
N GLU A 132 -26.49 -5.69 3.67
CA GLU A 132 -27.60 -6.58 3.92
C GLU A 132 -27.91 -7.38 2.66
N VAL A 133 -28.00 -8.70 2.82
CA VAL A 133 -28.42 -9.60 1.76
C VAL A 133 -29.95 -9.60 1.76
N ALA A 134 -30.54 -9.37 0.59
CA ALA A 134 -31.99 -9.46 0.44
C ALA A 134 -32.46 -10.83 0.94
N ALA A 135 -33.63 -10.87 1.60
CA ALA A 135 -34.16 -12.09 2.18
C ALA A 135 -34.51 -13.11 1.09
N GLU A 136 -33.53 -13.86 0.62
CA GLU A 136 -33.77 -15.13 -0.05
C GLU A 136 -34.26 -16.12 1.02
N GLU A 137 -35.30 -16.89 0.71
CA GLU A 137 -35.79 -17.99 1.58
C GLU A 137 -34.84 -19.20 1.60
N ARG A 138 -33.63 -19.05 1.04
CA ARG A 138 -32.65 -20.13 1.00
C ARG A 138 -31.92 -20.24 2.33
N GLU A 139 -31.92 -21.46 2.85
CA GLU A 139 -31.27 -21.81 4.10
C GLU A 139 -30.27 -22.92 3.86
N TRP A 140 -29.17 -22.89 4.61
CA TRP A 140 -28.09 -23.86 4.50
C TRP A 140 -27.77 -24.45 5.87
N THR A 141 -27.29 -25.68 5.87
CA THR A 141 -26.72 -26.24 7.10
C THR A 141 -25.37 -25.60 7.41
N LEU A 142 -24.93 -25.65 8.67
CA LEU A 142 -23.57 -25.21 9.04
C LEU A 142 -22.47 -25.96 8.27
N GLU A 143 -22.72 -27.21 7.86
CA GLU A 143 -21.76 -27.97 7.04
C GLU A 143 -21.67 -27.46 5.61
N ASP A 144 -22.79 -27.02 5.03
CA ASP A 144 -22.82 -26.40 3.71
C ASP A 144 -22.10 -25.05 3.74
N LEU A 145 -22.35 -24.24 4.77
CA LEU A 145 -21.68 -22.95 4.98
C LEU A 145 -20.16 -23.08 5.14
N ARG A 146 -19.68 -24.18 5.76
CA ARG A 146 -18.24 -24.49 5.83
C ARG A 146 -17.61 -24.84 4.48
N LYS A 147 -18.43 -25.27 3.51
CA LYS A 147 -18.01 -25.60 2.15
C LYS A 147 -18.20 -24.42 1.19
N ALA A 148 -18.65 -23.26 1.69
CA ALA A 148 -18.85 -22.08 0.87
C ALA A 148 -17.54 -21.64 0.22
N LYS A 149 -17.62 -21.26 -1.06
CA LYS A 149 -16.55 -20.59 -1.78
C LYS A 149 -16.98 -19.17 -2.06
N VAL A 150 -16.14 -18.22 -1.68
CA VAL A 150 -16.50 -16.79 -1.76
C VAL A 150 -15.57 -16.09 -2.72
N THR A 151 -16.17 -15.42 -3.69
CA THR A 151 -15.49 -14.50 -4.59
C THR A 151 -15.97 -13.08 -4.29
N TRP A 152 -15.01 -12.18 -4.10
CA TRP A 152 -15.25 -10.75 -3.96
C TRP A 152 -14.50 -10.02 -5.06
N MET A 153 -15.25 -9.28 -5.87
CA MET A 153 -14.72 -8.39 -6.89
C MET A 153 -15.14 -6.95 -6.61
N VAL A 154 -14.28 -6.01 -6.99
CA VAL A 154 -14.59 -4.59 -7.03
C VAL A 154 -14.46 -4.14 -8.48
N ALA A 155 -15.50 -3.49 -8.99
CA ALA A 155 -15.52 -2.93 -10.33
C ALA A 155 -15.65 -1.41 -10.26
N GLU A 156 -14.99 -0.71 -11.18
CA GLU A 156 -15.30 0.68 -11.46
C GLU A 156 -16.65 0.74 -12.21
N ARG A 157 -17.44 1.79 -11.95
CA ARG A 157 -18.70 2.08 -12.61
C ARG A 157 -18.52 2.00 -14.12
N ASP A 158 -19.54 1.50 -14.80
CA ASP A 158 -19.54 1.20 -16.24
C ASP A 158 -18.54 0.11 -16.65
N TRP A 159 -18.03 -0.68 -15.70
CA TRP A 159 -17.14 -1.81 -15.93
C TRP A 159 -15.82 -1.44 -16.61
N LYS A 160 -15.33 -0.22 -16.38
CA LYS A 160 -14.05 0.27 -16.96
C LYS A 160 -12.85 -0.55 -16.48
N ALA A 161 -12.91 -1.05 -15.25
CA ALA A 161 -11.91 -1.92 -14.66
C ALA A 161 -12.58 -2.84 -13.62
N VAL A 162 -12.00 -4.02 -13.42
CA VAL A 162 -12.43 -4.99 -12.41
C VAL A 162 -11.20 -5.56 -11.72
N PHE A 163 -11.28 -5.72 -10.41
CA PHE A 163 -10.24 -6.28 -9.58
C PHE A 163 -10.85 -7.35 -8.68
N THR A 164 -10.31 -8.56 -8.77
CA THR A 164 -10.70 -9.67 -7.91
C THR A 164 -9.93 -9.57 -6.60
N VAL A 165 -10.63 -9.15 -5.56
CA VAL A 165 -10.08 -8.96 -4.21
C VAL A 165 -9.87 -10.31 -3.52
N ALA A 166 -10.80 -11.25 -3.73
CA ALA A 166 -10.67 -12.62 -3.28
C ALA A 166 -11.34 -13.56 -4.30
N GLU A 167 -10.69 -14.68 -4.62
CA GLU A 167 -11.19 -15.68 -5.57
C GLU A 167 -11.32 -17.04 -4.89
N GLU A 168 -12.52 -17.64 -4.95
CA GLU A 168 -12.83 -18.95 -4.38
C GLU A 168 -12.26 -19.18 -2.96
N SER A 169 -12.25 -18.13 -2.15
CA SER A 169 -11.69 -18.21 -0.81
C SER A 169 -12.50 -19.19 0.04
N THR A 170 -11.80 -20.05 0.76
CA THR A 170 -12.39 -21.00 1.70
C THR A 170 -12.16 -20.50 3.12
N GLY A 171 -13.24 -20.46 3.89
CA GLY A 171 -13.27 -19.86 5.20
C GLY A 171 -13.24 -20.89 6.31
N LYS A 172 -13.02 -20.42 7.54
CA LYS A 172 -13.24 -21.22 8.74
C LYS A 172 -14.48 -20.68 9.44
N LEU A 173 -15.47 -21.54 9.68
CA LEU A 173 -16.66 -21.18 10.44
C LEU A 173 -16.39 -21.47 11.92
N ALA A 174 -16.10 -20.42 12.70
CA ALA A 174 -16.06 -20.52 14.16
C ALA A 174 -17.51 -20.61 14.69
N SER A 175 -17.70 -21.42 15.74
CA SER A 175 -18.98 -21.76 16.36
C SER A 175 -20.14 -20.76 16.16
N GLY A 176 -21.05 -21.09 15.24
CA GLY A 176 -22.49 -20.85 15.35
C GLY A 176 -23.06 -19.47 15.06
N VAL A 177 -22.26 -18.40 14.87
CA VAL A 177 -22.80 -17.03 14.71
C VAL A 177 -22.20 -16.26 13.53
N GLU A 178 -20.91 -16.40 13.25
CA GLU A 178 -20.25 -15.69 12.14
C GLU A 178 -19.24 -16.59 11.41
N GLY A 179 -19.30 -16.60 10.08
CA GLY A 179 -18.28 -17.19 9.22
C GLY A 179 -17.23 -16.17 8.82
N PHE A 180 -15.96 -16.56 8.74
CA PHE A 180 -14.89 -15.69 8.25
C PHE A 180 -14.09 -16.36 7.13
N PHE A 181 -13.75 -15.55 6.13
CA PHE A 181 -12.94 -15.89 4.97
C PHE A 181 -11.83 -14.87 4.88
N SER A 182 -10.61 -15.35 4.65
CA SER A 182 -9.45 -14.50 4.48
C SER A 182 -8.70 -14.91 3.23
N ALA A 183 -8.37 -13.95 2.37
CA ALA A 183 -7.52 -14.16 1.21
C ALA A 183 -6.38 -13.14 1.22
N GLU A 184 -5.14 -13.59 0.99
CA GLU A 184 -4.02 -12.67 0.87
C GLU A 184 -4.14 -11.86 -0.41
N LEU A 185 -3.91 -10.56 -0.29
CA LEU A 185 -4.01 -9.64 -1.40
C LEU A 185 -2.69 -9.54 -2.18
N PRO A 186 -2.72 -9.32 -3.50
CA PRO A 186 -1.50 -9.13 -4.28
C PRO A 186 -0.74 -7.87 -3.86
N SER A 187 0.58 -7.89 -3.94
CA SER A 187 1.41 -6.74 -3.61
C SER A 187 1.38 -5.70 -4.75
N PRO A 188 1.18 -4.40 -4.47
CA PRO A 188 1.17 -3.33 -5.48
C PRO A 188 2.59 -2.90 -5.94
N GLY A 189 3.60 -3.78 -5.81
CA GLY A 189 5.03 -3.46 -5.98
C GLY A 189 5.72 -4.19 -7.12
N CYS A 190 6.53 -3.45 -7.88
CA CYS A 190 7.42 -3.91 -8.96
C CYS A 190 8.73 -4.52 -8.39
N CYS A 191 9.18 -5.62 -9.00
CA CYS A 191 10.39 -6.43 -8.75
C CYS A 191 10.26 -7.62 -7.77
N SER A 192 10.28 -8.83 -8.37
CA SER A 192 10.36 -10.20 -7.80
C SER A 192 9.23 -10.64 -6.86
N GLY A 193 8.34 -11.49 -7.40
CA GLY A 193 7.09 -11.96 -6.80
C GLY A 193 7.23 -12.93 -5.62
N ARG A 194 7.86 -12.49 -4.52
CA ARG A 194 7.96 -13.26 -3.26
C ARG A 194 7.64 -12.49 -1.99
N MET A 195 7.28 -11.21 -2.07
CA MET A 195 6.89 -10.45 -0.88
C MET A 195 5.36 -10.44 -0.75
N SER A 196 4.89 -10.97 0.39
CA SER A 196 3.52 -10.78 0.87
C SER A 196 3.14 -9.31 0.84
N SER A 197 1.92 -8.99 0.42
CA SER A 197 1.42 -7.60 0.49
C SER A 197 1.29 -7.09 1.92
N GLY A 198 1.28 -7.99 2.91
CA GLY A 198 0.92 -7.67 4.28
C GLY A 198 -0.56 -7.31 4.46
N LEU A 199 -1.38 -7.52 3.43
CA LEU A 199 -2.81 -7.22 3.42
C LEU A 199 -3.62 -8.48 3.12
N VAL A 200 -4.78 -8.58 3.76
CA VAL A 200 -5.76 -9.64 3.52
C VAL A 200 -7.14 -9.03 3.28
N ALA A 201 -7.86 -9.63 2.34
CA ALA A 201 -9.29 -9.47 2.23
C ALA A 201 -9.95 -10.22 3.38
N ASP A 202 -10.69 -9.52 4.23
CA ASP A 202 -11.52 -10.11 5.28
C ASP A 202 -12.98 -10.07 4.82
N ILE A 203 -13.63 -11.23 4.81
CA ILE A 203 -15.04 -11.37 4.43
C ILE A 203 -15.74 -12.16 5.54
N ARG A 204 -16.82 -11.60 6.07
CA ARG A 204 -17.58 -12.17 7.19
C ARG A 204 -19.06 -12.26 6.88
N PHE A 205 -19.68 -13.34 7.32
CA PHE A 205 -21.11 -13.57 7.17
C PHE A 205 -21.83 -13.44 8.50
N GLY A 206 -22.83 -12.55 8.54
CA GLY A 206 -23.86 -12.57 9.56
C GLY A 206 -24.90 -13.62 9.21
N LEU A 207 -25.08 -14.58 10.11
CA LEU A 207 -26.02 -15.68 9.96
C LEU A 207 -27.22 -15.46 10.87
N LYS A 208 -28.42 -15.70 10.33
CA LYS A 208 -29.64 -15.79 11.13
C LYS A 208 -30.06 -17.24 11.23
N ASP A 209 -30.14 -17.73 12.46
CA ASP A 209 -30.55 -19.10 12.73
C ASP A 209 -32.08 -19.24 12.73
N GLN A 210 -32.56 -20.29 12.07
CA GLN A 210 -33.86 -20.87 12.34
C GLN A 210 -33.67 -22.16 13.14
N VAL A 211 -34.37 -22.25 14.28
CA VAL A 211 -34.41 -23.48 15.06
C VAL A 211 -35.63 -24.29 14.63
N GLU A 212 -35.45 -25.13 13.62
CA GLU A 212 -36.39 -26.22 13.36
C GLU A 212 -35.97 -27.47 14.14
N LYS A 213 -36.97 -28.26 14.59
CA LYS A 213 -36.88 -29.30 15.63
C LYS A 213 -35.85 -30.43 15.38
N PHE A 214 -35.19 -30.50 14.22
CA PHE A 214 -34.28 -31.59 13.86
C PHE A 214 -32.97 -31.18 13.16
N SER A 215 -32.82 -29.93 12.71
CA SER A 215 -31.57 -29.44 12.12
C SER A 215 -31.48 -27.92 12.20
N LYS A 216 -30.35 -27.40 12.69
CA LYS A 216 -30.08 -25.96 12.71
C LYS A 216 -29.73 -25.49 11.30
N MET A 217 -30.68 -24.83 10.65
CA MET A 217 -30.48 -24.17 9.36
C MET A 217 -30.23 -22.68 9.59
N SER A 218 -29.34 -22.11 8.79
CA SER A 218 -28.95 -20.71 8.89
C SER A 218 -29.05 -20.06 7.52
N ARG A 219 -29.51 -18.81 7.50
CA ARG A 219 -29.52 -17.97 6.30
C ARG A 219 -28.47 -16.86 6.41
N ILE A 220 -27.90 -16.47 5.28
CA ILE A 220 -26.97 -15.33 5.22
C ILE A 220 -27.81 -14.06 5.15
N GLU A 221 -27.75 -13.24 6.20
CA GLU A 221 -28.48 -11.95 6.25
C GLU A 221 -27.58 -10.76 5.92
N LYS A 222 -26.27 -10.92 6.15
CA LYS A 222 -25.32 -9.83 6.07
C LYS A 222 -23.98 -10.33 5.58
N VAL A 223 -23.36 -9.56 4.69
CA VAL A 223 -21.95 -9.73 4.31
C VAL A 223 -21.19 -8.50 4.78
N SER A 224 -20.13 -8.71 5.54
CA SER A 224 -19.22 -7.66 5.99
C SER A 224 -17.88 -7.89 5.32
N VAL A 225 -17.32 -6.89 4.64
CA VAL A 225 -16.02 -7.01 3.97
C VAL A 225 -15.09 -5.88 4.37
N GLY A 226 -13.80 -6.15 4.31
CA GLY A 226 -12.79 -5.13 4.50
C GLY A 226 -11.41 -5.59 4.07
N ILE A 227 -10.47 -4.64 4.09
CA ILE A 227 -9.06 -4.94 3.86
C ILE A 227 -8.32 -4.73 5.19
N MET A 228 -7.63 -5.77 5.65
CA MET A 228 -6.92 -5.78 6.92
C MET A 228 -5.42 -5.94 6.73
N SER A 229 -4.64 -5.25 7.54
CA SER A 229 -3.19 -5.47 7.63
C SER A 229 -2.88 -6.64 8.56
N ILE A 230 -2.13 -7.63 8.08
CA ILE A 230 -1.70 -8.79 8.89
C ILE A 230 -0.66 -8.41 9.95
N LEU A 231 0.02 -7.27 9.78
CA LEU A 231 1.03 -6.79 10.72
C LEU A 231 0.40 -6.16 11.96
N SER A 232 -0.71 -5.44 11.78
CA SER A 232 -1.40 -4.74 12.87
C SER A 232 -2.70 -5.40 13.30
N TRP A 233 -3.20 -6.37 12.54
CA TRP A 233 -4.52 -6.98 12.70
C TRP A 233 -5.64 -5.94 12.78
N ARG A 234 -5.52 -4.87 11.98
CA ARG A 234 -6.48 -3.77 11.88
C ARG A 234 -6.84 -3.52 10.44
N TYR A 235 -8.10 -3.12 10.22
CA TYR A 235 -8.52 -2.61 8.93
C TYR A 235 -7.69 -1.40 8.54
N ILE A 236 -7.35 -1.31 7.27
CA ILE A 236 -6.65 -0.14 6.73
C ILE A 236 -7.61 1.04 6.63
N SER A 237 -7.06 2.26 6.54
CA SER A 237 -7.88 3.44 6.31
C SER A 237 -8.59 3.36 4.96
N LEU A 238 -9.72 4.07 4.84
CA LEU A 238 -10.43 4.17 3.57
C LEU A 238 -9.54 4.72 2.44
N GLU A 239 -8.69 5.70 2.76
CA GLU A 239 -7.76 6.31 1.80
C GLU A 239 -6.72 5.30 1.31
N ASP A 240 -6.14 4.51 2.22
CA ASP A 240 -5.18 3.47 1.86
C ASP A 240 -5.81 2.36 1.01
N GLY A 241 -7.05 1.97 1.33
CA GLY A 241 -7.78 0.98 0.55
C GLY A 241 -8.13 1.47 -0.87
N LEU A 242 -8.52 2.75 -1.01
CA LEU A 242 -8.72 3.35 -2.32
C LEU A 242 -7.41 3.46 -3.10
N LEU A 243 -6.30 3.84 -2.46
CA LEU A 243 -4.98 3.87 -3.10
C LEU A 243 -4.53 2.49 -3.57
N TYR A 244 -4.81 1.46 -2.78
CA TYR A 244 -4.55 0.07 -3.12
C TYR A 244 -5.34 -0.33 -4.38
N LEU A 245 -6.64 -0.08 -4.43
CA LEU A 245 -7.47 -0.38 -5.60
C LEU A 245 -7.07 0.44 -6.85
N ASP A 246 -6.75 1.73 -6.63
CA ASP A 246 -6.32 2.67 -7.68
C ASP A 246 -5.05 2.18 -8.41
N HIS A 247 -4.16 1.47 -7.70
CA HIS A 247 -3.00 0.81 -8.29
C HIS A 247 -3.41 -0.24 -9.32
N PHE A 248 -4.31 -1.16 -8.96
CA PHE A 248 -4.70 -2.28 -9.83
C PHE A 248 -5.62 -1.88 -10.97
N PHE A 249 -6.47 -0.86 -10.79
CA PHE A 249 -7.30 -0.34 -11.88
C PHE A 249 -6.52 0.43 -12.94
N ARG A 250 -5.28 0.85 -12.64
CA ARG A 250 -4.46 1.65 -13.57
C ARG A 250 -3.19 1.00 -14.05
N ALA A 251 -2.72 -0.04 -13.37
CA ALA A 251 -1.55 -0.81 -13.80
C ALA A 251 -1.81 -1.63 -15.09
N GLY A 252 -3.02 -1.62 -15.66
CA GLY A 252 -3.38 -2.32 -16.90
C GLY A 252 -3.13 -1.55 -18.21
N PHE A 253 -2.42 -0.42 -18.20
CA PHE A 253 -2.18 0.42 -19.39
C PHE A 253 -0.71 0.75 -19.68
N ASP A 254 0.26 0.01 -19.11
CA ASP A 254 1.68 0.11 -19.49
C ASP A 254 2.19 -1.18 -20.12
#